data_AF-A0A366KAF9-F1
#
_entry.id   AF-A0A366KAF9-F1
#
_cell.length_a   1.000
_cell.length_b   1.000
_cell.length_c   1.000
_cell.angle_alpha   90.00
_cell.angle_beta   90.00
_cell.angle_gamma   90.00
#
_symmetry.space_group_name_H-M   'P 1'
#
loop_
_entity.id
_entity.type
_entity.pdbx_description
1 polymer ?
#
loop_
_entity_poly.entity_id
_entity_poly.type
_entity_poly.pdbx_seq_one_letter_code
_entity_poly.pdbx_strand_id
1 'polypeptide(L)'
;AEPVPPLTPSPYLPASRSFVNFCYIRPEAVEEYASLDEQTRQEIARLHESVAGLNEAPQLLNRDAMWGAKMRAPWLLFKAPRSQARQAGFDRYKALHGQGLDAYASWGLCYDKWGSTKPASMGWERTMCRESPEVEGLRRKFPSTYEFYKW
;
A
#
# COMPACT_ATOMS: atom_id res chain seq x y z
N ALA A 1 -8.96 1.76 -2.51
CA ALA A 1 -8.92 0.57 -3.35
C ALA A 1 -8.28 -0.57 -2.56
N GLU A 2 -8.47 -1.79 -3.02
CA GLU A 2 -7.80 -3.00 -2.56
C GLU A 2 -6.30 -2.90 -2.85
N PRO A 3 -5.42 -3.23 -1.89
CA PRO A 3 -3.97 -3.01 -2.04
C PRO A 3 -3.31 -3.92 -3.08
N VAL A 4 -4.08 -4.85 -3.64
CA VAL A 4 -3.67 -5.78 -4.69
C VAL A 4 -4.75 -5.83 -5.77
N PRO A 5 -4.40 -6.08 -7.04
CA PRO A 5 -5.38 -6.25 -8.10
C PRO A 5 -6.38 -7.40 -7.85
N PRO A 6 -7.60 -7.30 -8.38
CA PRO A 6 -8.12 -6.19 -9.20
C PRO A 6 -8.49 -4.96 -8.35
N LEU A 7 -8.13 -3.77 -8.82
CA LEU A 7 -8.41 -2.52 -8.11
C LEU A 7 -9.78 -1.96 -8.48
N THR A 8 -10.65 -1.78 -7.50
CA THR A 8 -11.96 -1.13 -7.70
C THR A 8 -11.76 0.29 -8.27
N PRO A 9 -12.25 0.60 -9.50
CA PRO A 9 -12.01 1.88 -10.16
C PRO A 9 -12.90 3.01 -9.63
N SER A 10 -13.98 2.68 -8.92
CA SER A 10 -14.96 3.64 -8.43
C SER A 10 -14.47 4.38 -7.19
N PRO A 11 -14.36 5.73 -7.21
CA PRO A 11 -14.02 6.52 -6.02
C PRO A 11 -15.14 6.49 -4.97
N TYR A 12 -16.36 6.10 -5.35
CA TYR A 12 -17.52 6.00 -4.46
C TYR A 12 -17.63 4.65 -3.74
N LEU A 13 -16.72 3.71 -4.02
CA LEU A 13 -16.55 2.46 -3.29
C LEU A 13 -15.18 2.42 -2.59
N PRO A 14 -14.90 3.35 -1.65
CA PRO A 14 -13.60 3.39 -1.01
C PRO A 14 -13.46 2.28 0.04
N ALA A 15 -12.24 1.74 0.17
CA ALA A 15 -11.88 0.86 1.28
C ALA A 15 -11.90 1.60 2.64
N SER A 16 -11.59 2.90 2.63
CA SER A 16 -11.73 3.79 3.77
C SER A 16 -12.01 5.20 3.28
N ARG A 17 -12.84 5.95 4.00
CA ARG A 17 -13.07 7.39 3.77
C ARG A 17 -12.06 8.27 4.49
N SER A 18 -11.27 7.69 5.41
CA SER A 18 -10.30 8.42 6.24
C SER A 18 -8.87 8.33 5.71
N PHE A 19 -8.57 7.34 4.85
CA PHE A 19 -7.23 7.11 4.33
C PHE A 19 -7.21 7.23 2.80
N VAL A 20 -6.14 7.82 2.28
CA VAL A 20 -5.97 8.08 0.85
C VAL A 20 -5.74 6.79 0.07
N ASN A 21 -6.16 6.79 -1.20
CA ASN A 21 -5.84 5.70 -2.11
C ASN A 21 -4.36 5.73 -2.50
N PHE A 22 -3.62 4.66 -2.21
CA PHE A 22 -2.19 4.51 -2.49
C PHE A 22 -1.84 4.70 -3.98
N CYS A 23 -2.78 4.47 -4.90
CA CYS A 23 -2.56 4.73 -6.33
C CYS A 23 -2.15 6.17 -6.63
N TYR A 24 -2.53 7.14 -5.79
CA TYR A 24 -2.24 8.56 -5.99
C TYR A 24 -0.85 8.98 -5.48
N ILE A 25 -0.14 8.12 -4.76
CA ILE A 25 1.20 8.44 -4.26
C ILE A 25 2.14 8.63 -5.45
N ARG A 26 2.86 9.76 -5.52
CA ARG A 26 3.95 9.95 -6.48
C ARG A 26 5.27 9.55 -5.81
N PRO A 27 5.92 8.42 -6.18
CA PRO A 27 7.13 7.95 -5.50
C PRO A 27 8.24 9.00 -5.43
N GLU A 28 8.45 9.78 -6.50
CA GLU A 28 9.50 10.78 -6.59
C GLU A 28 9.25 12.03 -5.73
N ALA A 29 8.01 12.21 -5.24
CA ALA A 29 7.66 13.30 -4.33
C ALA A 29 7.81 12.91 -2.85
N VAL A 30 8.15 11.66 -2.55
CA VAL A 30 8.42 11.19 -1.20
C VAL A 30 9.83 11.63 -0.80
N GLU A 31 9.98 12.26 0.37
CA GLU A 31 11.26 12.86 0.81
C GLU A 31 12.43 11.87 0.76
N GLU A 32 12.17 10.62 1.16
CA GLU A 32 13.17 9.55 1.17
C GLU A 32 13.74 9.22 -0.22
N TYR A 33 13.06 9.62 -1.31
CA TYR A 33 13.55 9.46 -2.69
C TYR A 33 14.87 10.20 -2.93
N ALA A 34 15.04 11.39 -2.34
CA ALA A 34 16.25 12.19 -2.52
C ALA A 34 17.50 11.49 -1.94
N SER A 35 17.33 10.73 -0.87
CA SER A 35 18.38 10.01 -0.15
C SER A 35 18.68 8.60 -0.67
N LEU A 36 17.96 8.11 -1.69
CA LEU A 36 18.19 6.78 -2.25
C LEU A 36 19.56 6.69 -2.93
N ASP A 37 20.20 5.53 -2.76
CA ASP A 37 21.34 5.13 -3.58
C ASP A 37 20.95 5.02 -5.07
N GLU A 38 21.96 5.08 -5.93
CA GLU A 38 21.77 5.11 -7.37
C GLU A 38 21.10 3.84 -7.90
N GLN A 39 21.43 2.67 -7.34
CA GLN A 39 20.85 1.40 -7.76
C GLN A 39 19.34 1.36 -7.50
N THR A 40 18.91 1.79 -6.31
CA THR A 40 17.50 1.84 -5.92
C THR A 40 16.73 2.89 -6.72
N ARG A 41 17.36 4.03 -7.00
CA ARG A 41 16.79 5.09 -7.84
C ARG A 41 16.57 4.62 -9.28
N GLN A 42 17.54 3.91 -9.85
CA GLN A 42 17.44 3.31 -11.18
C GLN A 42 16.34 2.24 -11.23
N GLU A 43 16.19 1.45 -10.18
CA GLU A 43 15.10 0.47 -10.11
C GLU A 43 13.73 1.16 -10.14
N ILE A 44 13.53 2.23 -9.38
CA ILE A 44 12.28 3.02 -9.44
C ILE A 44 12.07 3.61 -10.84
N ALA A 45 13.12 4.14 -11.46
CA ALA A 45 13.05 4.67 -12.82
C ALA A 45 12.65 3.58 -13.85
N ARG A 46 13.20 2.36 -13.74
CA ARG A 46 12.82 1.23 -14.60
C ARG A 46 11.37 0.81 -14.40
N LEU A 47 10.89 0.78 -13.15
CA LEU A 47 9.48 0.49 -12.86
C LEU A 47 8.57 1.52 -13.51
N HIS A 48 8.90 2.81 -13.44
CA HIS A 48 8.16 3.87 -14.12
C HIS A 48 8.20 3.69 -15.65
N GLU A 49 9.38 3.49 -16.23
CA GLU A 49 9.57 3.31 -17.67
C GLU A 49 8.75 2.13 -18.22
N SER A 50 8.66 1.03 -17.47
CA SER A 50 7.89 -0.16 -17.87
C SER A 50 6.40 0.11 -18.15
N VAL A 51 5.86 1.20 -17.60
CA VAL A 51 4.46 1.62 -17.77
C VAL A 51 4.31 3.04 -18.31
N ALA A 52 5.39 3.73 -18.65
CA ALA A 52 5.36 5.13 -19.10
C ALA A 52 4.50 5.30 -20.36
N GLY A 53 4.54 4.34 -21.29
CA GLY A 53 3.70 4.32 -22.48
C GLY A 53 2.19 4.26 -22.20
N LEU A 54 1.75 3.86 -20.99
CA LEU A 54 0.33 3.89 -20.61
C LEU A 54 -0.19 5.33 -20.42
N ASN A 55 0.69 6.31 -20.17
CA ASN A 55 0.29 7.71 -19.95
C ASN A 55 -0.18 8.40 -21.24
N GLU A 56 0.34 7.98 -22.39
CA GLU A 56 0.00 8.54 -23.71
C GLU A 56 -1.13 7.76 -24.39
N ALA A 57 -1.54 6.66 -23.77
CA ALA A 57 -2.44 5.71 -24.38
C ALA A 57 -3.90 6.22 -24.31
N PRO A 58 -4.63 6.32 -25.44
CA PRO A 58 -5.96 6.94 -25.47
C PRO A 58 -7.08 6.07 -24.86
N GLN A 59 -6.76 4.82 -24.52
CA GLN A 59 -7.71 3.88 -23.89
C GLN A 59 -7.97 4.20 -22.41
N LEU A 60 -8.91 3.47 -21.83
CA LEU A 60 -9.19 3.54 -20.39
C LEU A 60 -7.95 3.24 -19.55
N LEU A 61 -7.82 3.95 -18.43
CA LEU A 61 -6.74 3.76 -17.47
C LEU A 61 -6.70 2.30 -16.96
N ASN A 62 -5.63 1.59 -17.28
CA ASN A 62 -5.36 0.27 -16.75
C ASN A 62 -4.73 0.37 -15.35
N ARG A 63 -5.59 0.43 -14.32
CA ARG A 63 -5.17 0.57 -12.92
C ARG A 63 -4.40 -0.63 -12.39
N ASP A 64 -4.76 -1.83 -12.82
CA ASP A 64 -4.13 -3.07 -12.38
C ASP A 64 -2.69 -3.15 -12.90
N ALA A 65 -2.47 -2.86 -14.19
CA ALA A 65 -1.13 -2.81 -14.76
C ALA A 65 -0.28 -1.69 -14.14
N MET A 66 -0.86 -0.49 -13.98
CA MET A 66 -0.19 0.63 -13.32
C MET A 66 0.23 0.27 -11.90
N TRP A 67 -0.68 -0.28 -11.08
CA TRP A 67 -0.38 -0.61 -9.70
C TRP A 67 0.60 -1.78 -9.58
N GLY A 68 0.48 -2.80 -10.44
CA GLY A 68 1.41 -3.93 -10.49
C GLY A 68 2.86 -3.50 -10.71
N ALA A 69 3.11 -2.52 -11.58
CA ALA A 69 4.45 -1.95 -11.75
C ALA A 69 4.83 -1.00 -10.61
N LYS A 70 3.89 -0.15 -10.16
CA LYS A 70 4.16 0.93 -9.23
C LYS A 70 4.40 0.47 -7.80
N MET A 71 3.69 -0.56 -7.30
CA MET A 71 3.68 -0.93 -5.88
C MET A 71 5.07 -1.18 -5.28
N ARG A 72 6.01 -1.63 -6.12
CA ARG A 72 7.39 -1.88 -5.69
C ARG A 72 8.15 -0.60 -5.33
N ALA A 73 7.86 0.53 -5.98
CA ALA A 73 8.55 1.79 -5.71
C ALA A 73 8.26 2.36 -4.30
N PRO A 74 6.98 2.48 -3.84
CA PRO A 74 6.68 2.80 -2.45
C PRO A 74 7.32 1.84 -1.45
N TRP A 75 7.41 0.54 -1.76
CA TRP A 75 8.09 -0.42 -0.88
C TRP A 75 9.59 -0.12 -0.75
N LEU A 76 10.29 0.18 -1.84
CA LEU A 76 11.70 0.57 -1.82
C LEU A 76 11.91 1.84 -0.99
N LEU A 77 11.03 2.83 -1.15
CA LEU A 77 11.04 4.07 -0.36
C LEU A 77 10.80 3.82 1.13
N PHE A 78 9.84 2.96 1.48
CA PHE A 78 9.57 2.58 2.87
C PHE A 78 10.78 1.91 3.54
N LYS A 79 11.58 1.17 2.77
CA LYS A 79 12.80 0.50 3.25
C LYS A 79 13.98 1.46 3.42
N ALA A 80 13.96 2.62 2.78
CA ALA A 80 14.99 3.62 2.94
C ALA A 80 14.99 4.19 4.38
N PRO A 81 16.16 4.51 4.95
CA PRO A 81 16.23 5.13 6.27
C PRO A 81 15.48 6.46 6.28
N ARG A 82 14.61 6.64 7.28
CA ARG A 82 13.95 7.92 7.54
C ARG A 82 14.83 8.78 8.42
N SER A 83 14.84 10.09 8.18
CA SER A 83 15.43 11.04 9.13
C SER A 83 14.68 10.99 10.48
N GLN A 84 15.31 11.46 11.55
CA GLN A 84 14.67 11.50 12.87
C GLN A 84 13.37 12.31 12.86
N ALA A 85 13.35 13.44 12.14
CA ALA A 85 12.17 14.28 12.01
C ALA A 85 11.04 13.56 11.24
N ARG A 86 11.37 12.83 10.17
CA ARG A 86 10.43 12.03 9.40
C ARG A 86 9.85 10.88 10.21
N GLN A 87 10.69 10.16 10.96
CA GLN A 87 10.25 9.10 11.84
C GLN A 87 9.31 9.63 12.94
N ALA A 88 9.66 10.75 13.57
CA ALA A 88 8.80 11.39 14.57
C ALA A 88 7.45 11.87 13.99
N GLY A 89 7.45 12.35 12.75
CA GLY A 89 6.22 12.70 12.02
C GLY A 89 5.32 11.47 11.78
N PHE A 90 5.92 10.36 11.37
CA PHE A 90 5.20 9.11 11.17
C PHE A 90 4.65 8.55 12.49
N ASP A 91 5.42 8.60 13.57
CA ASP A 91 4.95 8.14 14.89
C ASP A 91 3.80 9.00 15.44
N ARG A 92 3.83 10.32 15.22
CA ARG A 92 2.70 11.21 15.53
C ARG A 92 1.46 10.87 14.69
N TYR A 93 1.63 10.58 13.40
CA TYR A 93 0.53 10.16 12.53
C TYR A 93 -0.11 8.86 13.03
N LYS A 94 0.71 7.86 13.39
CA LYS A 94 0.23 6.61 14.00
C LYS A 94 -0.54 6.86 15.29
N ALA A 95 -0.02 7.70 16.18
CA ALA A 95 -0.69 8.03 17.44
C ALA A 95 -2.04 8.74 17.21
N LEU A 96 -2.11 9.65 16.24
CA LEU A 96 -3.32 10.41 15.91
C LEU A 96 -4.45 9.53 15.37
N HIS A 97 -4.13 8.57 14.50
CA HIS A 97 -5.13 7.72 13.85
C HIS A 97 -5.40 6.40 14.60
N GLY A 98 -4.47 5.97 15.47
CA GLY A 98 -4.63 4.86 16.41
C GLY A 98 -5.26 3.61 15.78
N GLN A 99 -6.32 3.12 16.42
CA GLN A 99 -6.99 1.87 16.04
C GLN A 99 -7.54 1.88 14.60
N GLY A 100 -7.91 3.03 14.06
CA GLY A 100 -8.39 3.15 12.68
C GLY A 100 -7.29 2.82 11.67
N LEU A 101 -6.07 3.30 11.93
CA LEU A 101 -4.90 2.99 11.09
C LEU A 101 -4.48 1.53 11.25
N ASP A 102 -4.52 0.99 12.47
CA ASP A 102 -4.24 -0.42 12.71
C ASP A 102 -5.23 -1.33 11.95
N ALA A 103 -6.52 -1.02 11.99
CA ALA A 103 -7.54 -1.77 11.27
C ALA A 103 -7.32 -1.71 9.75
N TYR A 104 -7.03 -0.52 9.22
CA TYR A 104 -6.73 -0.33 7.80
C TYR A 104 -5.48 -1.10 7.37
N ALA A 105 -4.40 -1.02 8.14
CA ALA A 105 -3.16 -1.71 7.83
C ALA A 105 -3.29 -3.24 7.95
N SER A 106 -4.08 -3.72 8.92
CA SER A 106 -4.43 -5.15 9.03
C SER A 106 -5.22 -5.62 7.82
N TRP A 107 -6.23 -4.85 7.40
CA TRP A 107 -7.02 -5.15 6.21
C TRP A 107 -6.14 -5.19 4.95
N GLY A 108 -5.24 -4.22 4.80
CA GLY A 108 -4.29 -4.17 3.70
C GLY A 108 -3.38 -5.41 3.67
N LEU A 109 -2.85 -5.79 4.83
CA LEU A 109 -2.01 -6.98 4.99
C LEU A 109 -2.76 -8.28 4.66
N CYS A 110 -4.01 -8.42 5.12
CA CYS A 110 -4.85 -9.58 4.81
C CYS A 110 -5.09 -9.69 3.30
N TYR A 111 -5.42 -8.59 2.62
CA TYR A 111 -5.56 -8.61 1.15
C TYR A 111 -4.26 -8.98 0.43
N ASP A 112 -3.11 -8.44 0.86
CA ASP A 112 -1.81 -8.78 0.28
C ASP A 112 -1.52 -10.29 0.39
N LYS A 113 -1.74 -10.89 1.57
CA LYS A 113 -1.30 -12.27 1.85
C LYS A 113 -2.34 -13.34 1.57
N TRP A 114 -3.62 -13.01 1.69
CA TRP A 114 -4.71 -13.97 1.50
C TRP A 114 -5.52 -13.71 0.23
N GLY A 115 -5.41 -12.51 -0.36
CA GLY A 115 -6.25 -12.08 -1.47
C GLY A 115 -7.72 -11.95 -1.05
N SER A 116 -8.59 -11.75 -2.05
CA SER A 116 -10.03 -11.88 -1.83
C SER A 116 -10.48 -13.32 -2.01
N THR A 117 -11.41 -13.77 -1.18
CA THR A 117 -11.92 -15.14 -1.23
C THR A 117 -13.26 -15.23 -1.96
N LYS A 118 -13.51 -16.36 -2.65
CA LYS A 118 -14.77 -16.62 -3.35
C LYS A 118 -15.40 -17.95 -2.88
N PRO A 119 -16.68 -17.98 -2.49
CA PRO A 119 -17.59 -16.83 -2.36
C PRO A 119 -17.22 -15.97 -1.15
N ALA A 120 -17.35 -14.64 -1.29
CA ALA A 120 -16.98 -13.69 -0.23
C ALA A 120 -17.77 -13.93 1.08
N SER A 121 -18.94 -14.58 1.03
CA SER A 121 -19.74 -14.93 2.20
C SER A 121 -19.04 -15.92 3.15
N MET A 122 -18.10 -16.73 2.65
CA MET A 122 -17.29 -17.64 3.45
C MET A 122 -15.87 -17.10 3.69
N GLY A 123 -15.63 -15.87 3.24
CA GLY A 123 -14.32 -15.26 3.26
C GLY A 123 -13.88 -14.75 4.60
N TRP A 124 -12.57 -14.57 4.76
CA TRP A 124 -12.00 -13.89 5.93
C TRP A 124 -12.58 -12.47 6.06
N GLU A 125 -12.97 -11.84 4.95
CA GLU A 125 -13.61 -10.53 4.92
C GLU A 125 -14.96 -10.49 5.67
N ARG A 126 -15.61 -11.64 5.85
CA ARG A 126 -16.91 -11.77 6.55
C ARG A 126 -16.84 -12.55 7.85
N THR A 127 -15.81 -13.38 8.03
CA THR A 127 -15.68 -14.28 9.18
C THR A 127 -14.65 -13.83 10.21
N MET A 128 -13.77 -12.89 9.86
CA MET A 128 -12.69 -12.40 10.71
C MET A 128 -12.78 -10.89 10.95
N CYS A 129 -12.18 -10.45 12.06
CA CYS A 129 -11.98 -9.04 12.39
C CYS A 129 -10.51 -8.78 12.76
N ARG A 130 -10.15 -7.53 13.05
CA ARG A 130 -8.76 -7.15 13.37
C ARG A 130 -8.23 -7.84 14.64
N GLU A 131 -9.13 -8.24 15.54
CA GLU A 131 -8.82 -8.96 16.79
C GLU A 131 -8.75 -10.48 16.60
N SER A 132 -9.11 -11.02 15.43
CA SER A 132 -9.04 -12.46 15.17
C SER A 132 -7.60 -12.98 15.32
N PRO A 133 -7.38 -14.13 15.99
CA PRO A 133 -6.05 -14.70 16.20
C PRO A 133 -5.26 -14.91 14.90
N GLU A 134 -5.93 -15.22 13.80
CA GLU A 134 -5.35 -15.40 12.47
C GLU A 134 -4.76 -14.08 11.95
N VAL A 135 -5.48 -12.97 12.12
CA VAL A 135 -5.05 -11.63 11.71
C VAL A 135 -3.89 -11.15 12.60
N GLU A 136 -3.93 -11.46 13.89
CA GLU A 136 -2.81 -11.18 14.79
C GLU A 136 -1.56 -12.01 14.43
N GLY A 137 -1.75 -13.31 14.15
CA GLY A 137 -0.69 -14.19 13.67
C GLY A 137 -0.06 -13.68 12.37
N LEU A 138 -0.88 -13.17 11.45
CA LEU A 138 -0.41 -12.58 10.20
C LEU A 138 0.45 -11.32 10.44
N ARG A 139 0.01 -10.42 11.33
CA ARG A 139 0.79 -9.23 11.72
C ARG A 139 2.15 -9.60 12.31
N ARG A 140 2.20 -10.62 13.17
CA ARG A 140 3.46 -11.11 13.76
C ARG A 140 4.37 -11.75 12.72
N LYS A 141 3.79 -12.45 11.73
CA LYS A 141 4.54 -13.10 10.65
C LYS A 141 5.12 -12.11 9.63
N PHE A 142 4.41 -11.01 9.38
CA PHE A 142 4.79 -10.01 8.37
C PHE A 142 4.80 -8.57 8.93
N PRO A 143 5.64 -8.28 9.94
CA PRO A 143 5.62 -6.99 10.64
C PRO A 143 6.02 -5.83 9.71
N SER A 144 6.97 -6.05 8.79
CA SER A 144 7.39 -5.03 7.83
C SER A 144 6.27 -4.67 6.84
N THR A 145 5.47 -5.65 6.39
CA THR A 145 4.35 -5.40 5.48
C THR A 145 3.20 -4.73 6.23
N TYR A 146 2.93 -5.11 7.48
CA TYR A 146 1.98 -4.42 8.33
C TYR A 146 2.35 -2.94 8.51
N GLU A 147 3.62 -2.67 8.86
CA GLU A 147 4.09 -1.29 9.05
C GLU A 147 4.13 -0.50 7.74
N PHE A 148 4.40 -1.17 6.61
CA PHE A 148 4.30 -0.55 5.28
C PHE A 148 2.89 -0.04 4.97
N TYR A 149 1.83 -0.78 5.32
CA TYR A 149 0.46 -0.30 5.11
C TYR A 149 0.04 0.84 6.06
N LYS A 150 0.80 1.07 7.14
CA LYS A 150 0.61 2.25 7.99
C LYS A 150 1.30 3.49 7.43
N TRP A 151 2.46 3.28 6.78
CA TRP A 151 3.28 4.32 6.17
C TRP A 151 2.62 4.89 4.92
#